data_AF-A0A1T1ARM5-F1
#
_entry.id   AF-A0A1T1ARM5-F1
#
_cell.length_a   1.000
_cell.length_b   1.000
_cell.length_c   1.000
_cell.angle_alpha   90.00
_cell.angle_beta   90.00
_cell.angle_gamma   90.00
#
_symmetry.space_group_name_H-M   'P 1'
#
loop_
_entity.id
_entity.type
_entity.pdbx_description
1 polymer ?
#
loop_
_entity_poly.entity_id
_entity_poly.type
_entity_poly.pdbx_seq_one_letter_code
_entity_poly.pdbx_strand_id
1 'polypeptide(L)'
;MSHANNPNQKFDEGRLMQVLVAPIVSEKATMAAEKSNAVTFKVLQDATKYEIKAAVELMFKVEVKGVSVVNTKGKTKRFGKSVGRRDNVRKAYVMLKPGQEINLGGEAA
;
A
#
# COMPACT_ATOMS: atom_id res chain seq x y z
N MET A 1 -10.30 -19.65 -14.67
CA MET A 1 -8.88 -19.76 -14.29
C MET A 1 -8.66 -19.06 -12.95
N SER A 2 -9.10 -19.67 -11.85
CA SER A 2 -8.88 -19.16 -10.49
C SER A 2 -7.69 -19.89 -9.89
N HIS A 3 -6.52 -19.25 -9.89
CA HIS A 3 -5.40 -19.77 -9.10
C HIS A 3 -5.75 -19.57 -7.62
N ALA A 4 -6.11 -20.66 -6.96
CA ALA A 4 -6.22 -20.70 -5.51
C ALA A 4 -4.83 -20.45 -4.92
N ASN A 5 -4.64 -19.28 -4.31
CA ASN A 5 -3.41 -18.96 -3.59
C ASN A 5 -3.54 -19.40 -2.13
N ASN A 6 -2.54 -20.14 -1.68
CA ASN A 6 -2.43 -20.75 -0.36
C ASN A 6 -2.20 -19.65 0.71
N PRO A 7 -3.03 -19.57 1.77
CA PRO A 7 -2.86 -18.59 2.86
C PRO A 7 -1.61 -18.82 3.73
N ASN A 8 -0.88 -19.92 3.53
CA ASN A 8 0.25 -20.34 4.37
C ASN A 8 1.63 -20.11 3.70
N GLN A 9 1.83 -18.99 3.02
CA GLN A 9 3.16 -18.59 2.55
C GLN A 9 3.93 -17.85 3.64
N LYS A 10 5.10 -18.39 4.01
CA LYS A 10 6.08 -17.67 4.83
C LYS A 10 6.83 -16.68 3.92
N PHE A 11 6.67 -15.39 4.18
CA PHE A 11 7.45 -14.33 3.51
C PHE A 11 8.73 -14.05 4.30
N ASP A 12 9.80 -13.67 3.59
CA ASP A 12 11.02 -13.18 4.22
C ASP A 12 10.76 -11.82 4.89
N GLU A 13 11.15 -11.68 6.16
CA GLU A 13 10.94 -10.45 6.94
C GLU A 13 11.65 -9.25 6.31
N GLY A 14 12.88 -9.45 5.80
CA GLY A 14 13.65 -8.39 5.15
C GLY A 14 12.94 -7.83 3.92
N ARG A 15 12.23 -8.71 3.18
CA ARG A 15 11.39 -8.32 2.05
C ARG A 15 10.15 -7.54 2.51
N LEU A 16 9.44 -8.00 3.53
CA LEU A 16 8.21 -7.36 4.02
C LEU A 16 8.45 -5.91 4.45
N MET A 17 9.59 -5.63 5.10
CA MET A 17 9.97 -4.27 5.51
C MET A 17 10.18 -3.30 4.34
N GLN A 18 10.46 -3.81 3.12
CA GLN A 18 10.66 -2.98 1.93
C GLN A 18 9.38 -2.76 1.12
N VAL A 19 8.34 -3.56 1.34
CA VAL A 19 7.11 -3.55 0.53
C VAL A 19 6.36 -2.23 0.64
N LEU A 20 6.30 -1.66 1.84
CA LEU A 20 5.65 -0.37 2.11
C LEU A 20 6.64 0.77 1.91
N VAL A 21 6.41 1.59 0.88
CA VAL A 21 7.34 2.66 0.50
C VAL A 21 6.99 3.98 1.18
N ALA A 22 5.71 4.36 1.17
CA ALA A 22 5.24 5.61 1.80
C ALA A 22 3.71 5.62 1.97
N PRO A 23 3.15 6.35 2.95
CA PRO A 23 1.72 6.63 2.98
C PRO A 23 1.32 7.60 1.86
N ILE A 24 0.09 7.47 1.34
CA ILE A 24 -0.46 8.38 0.33
C ILE A 24 -1.49 9.28 0.99
N VAL A 25 -1.16 10.58 1.06
CA VAL A 25 -2.06 11.62 1.55
C VAL A 25 -2.75 12.30 0.36
N SER A 26 -4.07 12.27 0.37
CA SER A 26 -4.93 12.97 -0.60
C SER A 26 -6.36 13.02 -0.05
N GLU A 27 -7.20 13.96 -0.50
CA GLU A 27 -8.61 14.03 -0.10
C GLU A 27 -9.33 12.67 -0.23
N LYS A 28 -9.11 11.97 -1.35
CA LYS A 28 -9.67 10.63 -1.57
C LYS A 28 -9.15 9.59 -0.57
N ALA A 29 -7.89 9.69 -0.16
CA ALA A 29 -7.33 8.76 0.83
C ALA A 29 -7.94 9.01 2.22
N THR A 30 -8.11 10.28 2.61
CA THR A 30 -8.80 10.66 3.85
C THR A 30 -10.25 10.17 3.83
N MET A 31 -10.99 10.42 2.74
CA MET A 31 -12.35 9.90 2.57
C MET A 31 -12.44 8.37 2.65
N ALA A 32 -11.43 7.64 2.15
CA ALA A 32 -11.41 6.19 2.23
C ALA A 32 -11.15 5.70 3.66
N ALA A 33 -10.30 6.41 4.41
CA ALA A 33 -10.07 6.16 5.83
C ALA A 33 -11.37 6.32 6.64
N GLU A 34 -12.07 7.45 6.47
CA GLU A 34 -13.32 7.73 7.18
C GLU A 34 -14.45 6.74 6.84
N LYS A 35 -14.64 6.43 5.55
CA LYS A 35 -15.79 5.60 5.11
C LYS A 35 -15.60 4.11 5.30
N SER A 36 -14.36 3.64 5.22
CA SER A 36 -14.08 2.20 5.07
C SER A 36 -12.95 1.69 5.94
N ASN A 37 -12.45 2.52 6.87
CA ASN A 37 -11.27 2.24 7.69
C ASN A 37 -10.09 1.71 6.84
N ALA A 38 -9.87 2.37 5.69
CA ALA A 38 -8.89 1.95 4.71
C ALA A 38 -7.73 2.94 4.62
N VAL A 39 -6.53 2.42 4.78
CA VAL A 39 -5.29 3.18 4.71
C VAL A 39 -4.64 2.99 3.34
N THR A 40 -4.14 4.08 2.76
CA THR A 40 -3.56 4.04 1.40
C THR A 40 -2.04 4.16 1.45
N PHE A 41 -1.35 3.19 0.86
CA PHE A 41 0.12 3.16 0.75
C PHE A 41 0.59 3.17 -0.70
N LYS A 42 1.73 3.79 -0.95
CA LYS A 42 2.61 3.51 -2.08
C LYS A 42 3.40 2.26 -1.74
N VAL A 43 3.35 1.27 -2.61
CA VAL A 43 4.04 -0.01 -2.42
C VAL A 43 4.99 -0.30 -3.58
N LEU A 44 5.88 -1.27 -3.41
CA LEU A 44 6.74 -1.73 -4.49
C LEU A 44 5.91 -2.24 -5.69
N GLN A 45 6.45 -2.06 -6.89
CA GLN A 45 5.72 -2.30 -8.13
C GLN A 45 5.40 -3.79 -8.34
N ASP A 46 6.23 -4.67 -7.82
CA ASP A 46 6.14 -6.13 -7.88
C ASP A 46 5.37 -6.75 -6.69
N ALA A 47 5.16 -6.01 -5.60
CA ALA A 47 4.53 -6.53 -4.37
C ALA A 47 3.13 -7.13 -4.58
N THR A 48 2.91 -8.35 -4.11
CA THR A 48 1.62 -9.04 -4.15
C THR A 48 0.67 -8.57 -3.04
N LYS A 49 -0.63 -8.87 -3.17
CA LYS A 49 -1.63 -8.52 -2.14
C LYS A 49 -1.33 -9.18 -0.79
N TYR A 50 -0.76 -10.38 -0.80
CA TYR A 50 -0.43 -11.14 0.40
C TYR A 50 0.80 -10.57 1.11
N GLU A 51 1.85 -10.21 0.36
CA GLU A 51 3.01 -9.51 0.92
C GLU A 51 2.60 -8.18 1.56
N ILE A 52 1.73 -7.39 0.89
CA ILE A 52 1.26 -6.12 1.44
C ILE A 52 0.46 -6.34 2.72
N LYS A 53 -0.40 -7.37 2.76
CA LYS A 53 -1.13 -7.75 3.97
C LYS A 53 -0.16 -8.07 5.11
N ALA A 54 0.75 -9.01 4.88
CA ALA A 54 1.73 -9.44 5.88
C ALA A 54 2.64 -8.30 6.34
N ALA A 55 3.07 -7.41 5.43
CA ALA A 55 3.90 -6.26 5.77
C ALA A 55 3.17 -5.27 6.68
N VAL A 56 1.90 -4.97 6.41
CA VAL A 56 1.12 -4.05 7.28
C VAL A 56 0.86 -4.68 8.65
N GLU A 57 0.50 -5.95 8.69
CA GLU A 57 0.28 -6.68 9.96
C GLU A 57 1.57 -6.74 10.78
N LEU A 58 2.73 -6.97 10.15
CA LEU A 58 4.03 -7.00 10.80
C LEU A 58 4.47 -5.63 11.32
N MET A 59 4.40 -4.58 10.50
CA MET A 59 4.95 -3.27 10.82
C MET A 59 4.07 -2.48 11.80
N PHE A 60 2.75 -2.62 11.70
CA PHE A 60 1.80 -1.83 12.50
C PHE A 60 1.08 -2.64 13.58
N LYS A 61 1.30 -3.97 13.63
CA LYS A 61 0.66 -4.87 14.61
C LYS A 61 -0.87 -4.78 14.63
N VAL A 62 -1.46 -4.53 13.46
CA VAL A 62 -2.92 -4.44 13.24
C VAL A 62 -3.42 -5.65 12.47
N GLU A 63 -4.72 -5.89 12.46
CA GLU A 63 -5.34 -6.95 11.65
C GLU A 63 -5.96 -6.40 10.36
N VAL A 64 -5.58 -6.97 9.21
CA VAL A 64 -6.04 -6.51 7.90
C VAL A 64 -7.22 -7.36 7.41
N LYS A 65 -8.34 -6.70 7.10
CA LYS A 65 -9.53 -7.31 6.50
C LYS A 65 -9.32 -7.64 5.03
N GLY A 66 -8.69 -6.74 4.27
CA GLY A 66 -8.47 -6.96 2.85
C GLY A 66 -7.59 -5.92 2.19
N VAL A 67 -7.02 -6.26 1.03
CA VAL A 67 -6.12 -5.38 0.27
C VAL A 67 -6.58 -5.27 -1.18
N SER A 68 -6.72 -4.03 -1.64
CA SER A 68 -6.97 -3.69 -3.05
C SER A 68 -5.80 -2.90 -3.60
N VAL A 69 -5.31 -3.27 -4.78
CA VAL A 69 -4.13 -2.64 -5.40
C VAL A 69 -4.47 -2.06 -6.75
N VAL A 70 -3.86 -0.92 -7.09
CA VAL A 70 -4.00 -0.27 -8.39
C VAL A 70 -2.65 0.22 -8.89
N ASN A 71 -2.38 -0.01 -10.18
CA ASN A 71 -1.15 0.42 -10.83
C ASN A 71 -1.43 1.69 -11.63
N THR A 72 -0.79 2.79 -11.26
CA THR A 72 -0.90 4.08 -11.95
C THR A 72 0.31 4.28 -12.85
N LYS A 73 0.07 4.50 -14.14
CA LYS A 73 1.13 4.83 -15.10
C LYS A 73 1.73 6.20 -14.78
N GLY A 74 3.06 6.27 -14.77
CA GLY A 74 3.78 7.53 -14.62
C GLY A 74 3.49 8.48 -15.79
N LYS A 75 3.40 9.78 -15.48
CA LYS A 75 3.09 10.81 -16.49
C LYS A 75 4.36 11.15 -17.28
N THR A 76 4.24 11.23 -18.60
CA THR A 76 5.25 11.85 -19.46
C THR A 76 5.25 13.35 -19.25
N LYS A 77 6.43 13.94 -19.04
CA LYS A 77 6.61 15.36 -18.77
C LYS A 77 7.85 15.87 -19.48
N ARG A 78 7.78 17.09 -20.00
CA ARG A 78 8.93 17.81 -20.54
C ARG A 78 9.64 18.52 -19.41
N PHE A 79 10.95 18.35 -19.34
CA PHE A 79 11.84 19.06 -18.43
C PHE A 79 12.89 19.80 -19.26
N GLY A 80 12.71 21.13 -19.38
CA GLY A 80 13.49 21.94 -20.31
C GLY A 80 13.34 21.44 -21.75
N LYS A 81 14.47 21.07 -22.36
CA LYS A 81 14.55 20.59 -23.75
C LYS A 81 14.20 19.10 -23.92
N SER A 82 14.25 18.30 -22.85
CA SER A 82 14.10 16.84 -22.93
C SER A 82 12.71 16.39 -22.46
N VAL A 83 12.18 15.35 -23.10
CA VAL A 83 10.94 14.68 -22.67
C VAL A 83 11.31 13.47 -21.83
N GLY A 84 10.93 13.48 -20.56
CA GLY A 84 11.12 12.38 -19.62
C GLY A 84 9.78 11.78 -19.19
N ARG A 85 9.84 10.65 -18.48
CA ARG A 85 8.66 9.98 -17.91
C ARG A 85 8.91 9.70 -16.44
N ARG A 86 7.90 9.96 -15.60
CA ARG A 86 7.94 9.60 -14.17
C ARG A 86 7.74 8.11 -13.99
N ASP A 87 8.16 7.61 -12.82
CA ASP A 87 7.95 6.21 -12.46
C ASP A 87 6.47 5.86 -12.34
N ASN A 88 6.16 4.59 -12.61
CA ASN A 88 4.86 4.03 -12.31
C ASN A 88 4.71 3.90 -10.80
N VAL A 89 3.48 4.04 -10.31
CA VAL A 89 3.18 3.97 -8.88
C VAL A 89 2.13 2.90 -8.65
N ARG A 90 2.46 1.93 -7.81
CA ARG A 90 1.49 0.98 -7.27
C ARG A 90 0.93 1.51 -5.96
N LYS A 91 -0.39 1.64 -5.88
CA LYS A 91 -1.10 2.07 -4.67
C LYS A 91 -1.84 0.87 -4.09
N ALA A 92 -1.81 0.75 -2.78
CA ALA A 92 -2.54 -0.25 -2.02
C ALA A 92 -3.52 0.44 -1.09
N TYR A 93 -4.80 0.11 -1.20
CA TYR A 93 -5.85 0.39 -0.23
C TYR A 93 -5.95 -0.81 0.70
N VAL A 94 -5.60 -0.61 1.96
CA VAL A 94 -5.54 -1.65 2.98
C VAL A 94 -6.67 -1.40 3.97
N MET A 95 -7.68 -2.27 3.93
CA MET A 95 -8.83 -2.18 4.82
C MET A 95 -8.51 -2.90 6.13
N LEU A 96 -8.60 -2.18 7.24
CA LEU A 96 -8.38 -2.72 8.57
C LEU A 96 -9.66 -3.37 9.10
N LYS A 97 -9.51 -4.25 10.10
CA LYS A 97 -10.67 -4.72 10.86
C LYS A 97 -11.28 -3.58 11.70
N PRO A 98 -12.58 -3.68 12.06
CA PRO A 98 -13.21 -2.69 12.93
C PRO A 98 -12.44 -2.53 14.25
N GLY A 99 -12.25 -1.29 14.70
CA GLY A 99 -11.56 -0.98 15.96
C GLY A 99 -10.02 -0.94 15.88
N GLN A 100 -9.43 -1.19 14.70
CA GLN A 100 -7.99 -1.03 14.46
C GLN A 100 -7.74 0.30 13.74
N GLU A 101 -6.74 1.05 14.17
CA GLU A 101 -6.37 2.34 13.58
C GLU A 101 -4.86 2.41 13.35
N ILE A 102 -4.46 3.09 12.28
CA ILE A 102 -3.05 3.41 12.00
C ILE A 102 -2.90 4.93 12.03
N ASN A 103 -2.14 5.42 12.98
CA ASN A 103 -1.76 6.83 13.04
C ASN A 103 -0.66 7.11 12.01
N LEU A 104 -1.06 7.71 10.88
CA LEU A 104 -0.15 8.12 9.79
C LEU A 104 0.32 9.58 9.92
N GLY A 105 -0.33 10.38 10.76
CA GLY A 105 0.13 11.71 11.12
C GLY A 105 1.30 11.55 12.08
N GLY A 106 2.48 12.07 11.73
CA GLY A 106 3.72 11.88 12.47
C GLY A 106 3.76 12.57 13.83
N GLU A 107 2.84 12.25 14.73
CA GLU A 107 3.08 12.36 16.16
C GLU A 107 3.97 11.19 16.57
N ALA A 108 5.27 11.46 16.61
CA ALA A 108 6.19 10.64 17.37
C ALA A 108 5.83 10.79 18.85
N ALA A 109 5.54 9.67 19.51
CA ALA A 109 5.61 9.56 20.97
C ALA A 109 7.08 9.64 21.42
#